data_AF-A0A0J0YBQ4-F1
#
_entry.id   AF-A0A0J0YBQ4-F1
#
_cell.length_a   1.000
_cell.length_b   1.000
_cell.length_c   1.000
_cell.angle_alpha   90.00
_cell.angle_beta   90.00
_cell.angle_gamma   90.00
#
_symmetry.space_group_name_H-M   'P 1'
#
loop_
_entity.id
_entity.type
_entity.pdbx_description
1 polymer ?
#
loop_
_entity_poly.entity_id
_entity_poly.type
_entity_poly.pdbx_seq_one_letter_code
_entity_poly.pdbx_strand_id
1 'polypeptide(L)'
;FSYDKRIIAQMMAGTVNEATLSFDDFVNDAKDVFTYFKNQKKYNKIIIAGHSEGSLIGMLAANNNADAFISLAGAGRTIDAVLTEQIEKQAPFLKEEVQKDLEILKSGKTFELKNQMLASLFRTSVQPYMISWIKYN
;
A
#
# COMPACT_ATOMS: atom_id res chain seq x y z
N PHE A 1 13.81 -14.21 4.41
CA PHE A 1 13.50 -13.24 5.47
C PHE A 1 12.13 -12.65 5.18
N SER A 2 11.27 -12.58 6.19
CA SER A 2 9.99 -11.86 6.14
C SER A 2 9.89 -10.99 7.38
N TYR A 3 9.17 -9.89 7.29
CA TYR A 3 9.00 -8.95 8.39
C TYR A 3 7.58 -8.40 8.39
N ASP A 4 7.11 -8.01 9.57
CA ASP A 4 5.83 -7.33 9.71
C ASP A 4 5.98 -5.85 9.32
N LYS A 5 4.96 -5.30 8.67
CA LYS A 5 4.92 -3.85 8.36
C LYS A 5 4.98 -3.04 9.65
N ARG A 6 5.60 -1.86 9.60
CA ARG A 6 5.79 -0.97 10.77
C ARG A 6 4.51 -0.72 11.59
N ILE A 7 3.34 -0.72 10.95
CA ILE A 7 2.04 -0.53 11.63
C ILE A 7 1.78 -1.60 12.69
N ILE A 8 2.21 -2.85 12.46
CA ILE A 8 2.05 -3.95 13.43
C ILE A 8 2.89 -3.69 14.68
N ALA A 9 4.14 -3.25 14.49
CA ALA A 9 5.01 -2.86 15.60
C ALA A 9 4.45 -1.65 16.37
N GLN A 10 3.92 -0.65 15.67
CA GLN A 10 3.25 0.51 16.29
C GLN A 10 2.00 0.10 17.07
N MET A 11 1.21 -0.86 16.56
CA MET A 11 0.04 -1.41 17.26
C MET A 11 0.46 -2.07 18.58
N MET A 12 1.50 -2.90 18.55
CA MET A 12 2.03 -3.55 19.76
C MET A 12 2.58 -2.54 20.78
N ALA A 13 3.15 -1.43 20.30
CA ALA A 13 3.69 -0.37 21.15
C ALA A 13 2.62 0.65 21.62
N GLY A 14 1.39 0.59 21.12
CA GLY A 14 0.34 1.58 21.41
C GLY A 14 0.62 2.96 20.82
N THR A 15 1.47 3.06 19.79
CA THR A 15 1.93 4.32 19.18
C THR A 15 1.38 4.56 17.78
N VAL A 16 0.32 3.83 17.39
CA VAL A 16 -0.28 3.92 16.06
C VAL A 16 -0.80 5.32 15.78
N ASN A 17 -0.35 5.87 14.65
CA ASN A 17 -0.95 7.05 14.05
C ASN A 17 -1.14 6.81 12.55
N GLU A 18 -2.32 6.28 12.19
CA GLU A 18 -2.68 5.99 10.80
C GLU A 18 -2.60 7.23 9.90
N ALA A 19 -2.93 8.42 10.43
CA ALA A 19 -2.97 9.66 9.66
C ALA A 19 -1.57 10.11 9.19
N THR A 20 -0.51 9.61 9.83
CA THR A 20 0.88 9.87 9.42
C THR A 20 1.47 8.80 8.51
N LEU A 21 0.74 7.71 8.28
CA LEU A 21 1.22 6.58 7.49
C LEU A 21 1.06 6.87 6.00
N SER A 22 2.10 6.55 5.23
CA SER A 22 2.08 6.60 3.78
C SER A 22 2.43 5.24 3.17
N PHE A 23 2.06 5.03 1.92
CA PHE A 23 2.49 3.87 1.15
C PHE A 23 4.02 3.89 0.94
N ASP A 24 4.59 5.09 0.77
CA ASP A 24 6.04 5.29 0.61
C ASP A 24 6.82 4.79 1.83
N ASP A 25 6.25 4.87 3.03
CA ASP A 25 6.86 4.30 4.24
C ASP A 25 7.12 2.80 4.09
N PHE A 26 6.18 2.06 3.53
CA PHE A 26 6.34 0.62 3.32
C PHE A 26 7.35 0.29 2.22
N VAL A 27 7.43 1.14 1.19
CA VAL A 27 8.47 1.04 0.16
C VAL A 27 9.85 1.29 0.78
N ASN A 28 9.97 2.30 1.63
CA ASN A 28 11.23 2.63 2.30
C ASN A 28 11.64 1.54 3.30
N ASP A 29 10.69 0.98 4.06
CA ASP A 29 10.95 -0.18 4.93
C ASP A 29 11.55 -1.35 4.14
N ALA A 30 10.98 -1.67 2.97
CA ALA A 30 11.48 -2.74 2.12
C ALA A 30 12.89 -2.44 1.57
N LYS A 31 13.17 -1.18 1.23
CA LYS A 31 14.51 -0.73 0.81
C LYS A 31 15.54 -0.79 1.93
N ASP A 32 15.15 -0.44 3.15
CA ASP A 32 16.03 -0.49 4.32
C ASP A 32 16.38 -1.93 4.68
N VAL A 33 15.40 -2.82 4.66
CA VAL A 33 15.61 -4.28 4.81
C VAL A 33 16.55 -4.80 3.74
N PHE A 34 16.32 -4.46 2.47
CA PHE A 34 17.20 -4.85 1.36
C PHE A 34 18.63 -4.35 1.58
N THR A 35 18.79 -3.08 1.94
CA THR A 35 20.08 -2.42 2.17
C THR A 35 20.83 -3.06 3.33
N TYR A 36 20.13 -3.40 4.41
CA TYR A 36 20.68 -4.14 5.54
C TYR A 36 21.33 -5.47 5.10
N PHE A 37 20.63 -6.28 4.30
CA PHE A 37 21.19 -7.55 3.81
C PHE A 37 22.31 -7.35 2.79
N LYS A 38 22.20 -6.37 1.89
CA LYS A 38 23.23 -6.02 0.91
C LYS A 38 24.54 -5.62 1.59
N ASN A 39 24.47 -4.78 2.63
CA ASN A 39 25.64 -4.28 3.35
C ASN A 39 26.40 -5.35 4.13
N GLN A 40 25.76 -6.47 4.45
CA GLN A 40 26.45 -7.59 5.09
C GLN A 40 27.44 -8.29 4.15
N LYS A 41 27.29 -8.15 2.82
CA LYS A 41 28.13 -8.83 1.82
C LYS A 41 28.21 -10.35 1.99
N LYS A 42 27.22 -10.96 2.64
CA LYS A 42 27.12 -12.42 2.90
C LYS A 42 26.32 -13.17 1.85
N TYR A 43 25.59 -12.45 1.01
CA TYR A 43 24.63 -13.03 0.05
C TYR A 43 25.08 -12.72 -1.37
N ASN A 44 25.22 -13.76 -2.20
CA ASN A 44 25.58 -13.61 -3.61
C ASN A 44 24.45 -13.02 -4.45
N LYS A 45 23.20 -13.29 -4.07
CA LYS A 45 21.99 -12.78 -4.71
C LYS A 45 20.96 -12.42 -3.65
N ILE A 46 20.23 -11.34 -3.87
CA ILE A 46 19.11 -10.90 -3.05
C ILE A 46 17.90 -10.74 -3.98
N ILE A 47 16.88 -11.55 -3.71
CA ILE A 47 15.62 -11.60 -4.47
C ILE A 47 14.52 -11.05 -3.58
N ILE A 48 13.70 -10.15 -4.13
CA ILE A 48 12.54 -9.60 -3.42
C ILE A 48 11.28 -10.31 -3.93
N ALA A 49 10.42 -10.77 -3.01
CA ALA A 49 9.12 -11.33 -3.34
C ALA A 49 8.02 -10.54 -2.63
N GLY A 50 6.94 -10.23 -3.33
CA GLY A 50 5.85 -9.44 -2.79
C GLY A 50 4.48 -9.95 -3.22
N HIS A 51 3.54 -10.03 -2.27
CA HIS A 51 2.17 -10.49 -2.49
C HIS A 51 1.15 -9.34 -2.44
N SER A 52 0.20 -9.29 -3.39
CA SER A 52 -0.87 -8.27 -3.42
C SER A 52 -0.30 -6.84 -3.38
N GLU A 53 -0.63 -6.03 -2.36
CA GLU A 53 -0.01 -4.71 -2.14
C GLU A 53 1.52 -4.81 -2.02
N GLY A 54 2.00 -5.85 -1.34
CA GLY A 54 3.42 -6.16 -1.19
C GLY A 54 4.12 -6.40 -2.53
N SER A 55 3.39 -6.78 -3.59
CA SER A 55 3.97 -6.89 -4.93
C SER A 55 4.40 -5.52 -5.45
N LEU A 56 3.58 -4.49 -5.30
CA LEU A 56 3.93 -3.14 -5.75
C LEU A 56 5.06 -2.57 -4.88
N ILE A 57 4.98 -2.75 -3.56
CA ILE A 57 6.06 -2.39 -2.62
C ILE A 57 7.38 -3.03 -3.03
N GLY A 58 7.37 -4.36 -3.23
CA GLY A 58 8.55 -5.13 -3.60
C GLY A 58 9.13 -4.71 -4.94
N MET A 59 8.27 -4.41 -5.92
CA MET A 59 8.69 -3.91 -7.23
C MET A 59 9.42 -2.57 -7.12
N LEU A 60 8.87 -1.63 -6.35
CA LEU A 60 9.46 -0.30 -6.12
C LEU A 60 10.75 -0.37 -5.29
N ALA A 61 10.86 -1.33 -4.37
CA ALA A 61 12.06 -1.56 -3.58
C ALA A 61 13.16 -2.27 -4.39
N ALA A 62 12.77 -3.18 -5.29
CA ALA A 62 13.69 -3.93 -6.16
C ALA A 62 14.29 -3.07 -7.27
N ASN A 63 13.57 -2.03 -7.71
CA ASN A 63 13.97 -1.20 -8.86
C ASN A 63 15.43 -0.72 -8.75
N ASN A 64 16.24 -1.09 -9.74
CA ASN A 64 17.68 -0.83 -9.86
C ASN A 64 18.60 -1.41 -8.77
N ASN A 65 18.09 -2.25 -7.86
CA ASN A 65 18.82 -2.65 -6.66
C ASN A 65 18.94 -4.17 -6.46
N ALA A 66 17.88 -4.95 -6.72
CA ALA A 66 17.83 -6.39 -6.44
C ALA A 66 18.19 -7.26 -7.66
N ASP A 67 18.64 -8.50 -7.42
CA ASP A 67 19.03 -9.43 -8.48
C ASP A 67 17.83 -10.02 -9.24
N ALA A 68 16.68 -10.15 -8.56
CA ALA A 68 15.41 -10.55 -9.16
C ALA A 68 14.23 -10.07 -8.29
N PHE A 69 13.05 -10.02 -8.91
CA PHE A 69 11.79 -9.71 -8.25
C PHE A 69 10.72 -10.76 -8.60
N ILE A 70 9.95 -11.19 -7.61
CA ILE A 70 8.82 -12.12 -7.75
C ILE A 70 7.55 -11.39 -7.32
N SER A 71 6.65 -11.16 -8.28
CA SER A 71 5.30 -10.68 -8.03
C SER A 71 4.35 -11.86 -7.81
N LEU A 72 3.62 -11.84 -6.68
CA LEU A 72 2.60 -12.83 -6.36
C LEU A 72 1.25 -12.12 -6.25
N ALA A 73 0.31 -12.42 -7.14
CA ALA A 73 -1.02 -11.79 -7.15
C ALA A 73 -0.98 -10.24 -7.08
N GLY A 74 0.02 -9.61 -7.70
CA GLY A 74 0.04 -8.16 -7.88
C GLY A 74 -1.09 -7.72 -8.81
N ALA A 75 -1.75 -6.61 -8.49
CA ALA A 75 -2.96 -6.21 -9.21
C ALA A 75 -2.71 -5.73 -10.65
N GLY A 76 -1.47 -5.31 -10.97
CA GLY A 76 -1.07 -4.79 -12.29
C GLY A 76 -1.86 -3.55 -12.74
N ARG A 77 -2.58 -2.91 -11.82
CA ARG A 77 -3.47 -1.77 -12.01
C ARG A 77 -3.45 -0.93 -10.73
N THR A 78 -3.84 0.32 -10.88
CA THR A 78 -3.96 1.29 -9.78
C THR A 78 -4.99 0.83 -8.74
N ILE A 79 -4.78 1.20 -7.47
CA ILE A 79 -5.64 0.74 -6.37
C ILE A 79 -7.08 1.27 -6.49
N ASP A 80 -7.30 2.44 -7.08
CA ASP A 80 -8.64 2.98 -7.36
C ASP A 80 -9.43 2.07 -8.33
N ALA A 81 -8.79 1.58 -9.39
CA ALA A 81 -9.40 0.64 -10.33
C ALA A 81 -9.73 -0.71 -9.67
N VAL A 82 -8.82 -1.21 -8.83
CA VAL A 82 -9.00 -2.47 -8.10
C VAL A 82 -10.15 -2.37 -7.09
N LEU A 83 -10.19 -1.31 -6.29
CA LEU A 83 -11.24 -1.08 -5.30
C LEU A 83 -12.60 -0.89 -5.95
N THR A 84 -12.65 -0.15 -7.07
CA THR A 84 -13.89 0.03 -7.84
C THR A 84 -14.45 -1.32 -8.32
N GLU A 85 -13.60 -2.19 -8.88
CA GLU A 85 -14.03 -3.51 -9.34
C GLU A 85 -14.48 -4.41 -8.18
N GLN A 86 -13.75 -4.40 -7.06
CA GLN A 86 -14.11 -5.19 -5.88
C GLN A 86 -15.46 -4.75 -5.30
N ILE A 87 -15.70 -3.44 -5.20
CA ILE A 87 -16.96 -2.89 -4.72
C ILE A 87 -18.09 -3.20 -5.70
N GLU A 88 -17.88 -3.07 -7.01
CA GLU A 88 -18.88 -3.44 -8.00
C GLU A 88 -19.33 -4.90 -7.87
N LYS A 89 -18.42 -5.82 -7.53
CA LYS A 89 -18.74 -7.23 -7.31
C LYS A 89 -19.47 -7.50 -5.99
N GLN A 90 -19.10 -6.80 -4.92
CA GLN A 90 -19.58 -7.10 -3.55
C GLN A 90 -20.81 -6.28 -3.15
N ALA A 91 -20.82 -5.00 -3.53
CA ALA A 91 -21.85 -4.03 -3.19
C ALA A 91 -22.04 -3.04 -4.36
N PRO A 92 -22.66 -3.48 -5.48
CA PRO A 92 -22.81 -2.66 -6.68
C PRO A 92 -23.44 -1.28 -6.43
N PHE A 93 -24.33 -1.18 -5.44
CA PHE A 93 -25.00 0.06 -5.03
C PHE A 93 -24.06 1.12 -4.44
N LEU A 94 -22.84 0.74 -4.03
CA LEU A 94 -21.81 1.66 -3.52
C LEU A 94 -20.83 2.12 -4.62
N LYS A 95 -20.89 1.54 -5.82
CA LYS A 95 -19.89 1.77 -6.88
C LYS A 95 -19.71 3.26 -7.20
N GLU A 96 -20.81 3.96 -7.44
CA GLU A 96 -20.77 5.37 -7.85
C GLU A 96 -20.21 6.28 -6.74
N GLU A 97 -20.56 6.01 -5.48
CA GLU A 97 -20.04 6.74 -4.32
C GLU A 97 -18.53 6.50 -4.17
N VAL A 98 -18.11 5.23 -4.24
CA VAL A 98 -16.68 4.85 -4.15
C VAL A 98 -15.86 5.49 -5.27
N GLN A 99 -16.37 5.53 -6.50
CA GLN A 99 -15.67 6.17 -7.61
C GLN A 99 -15.49 7.68 -7.36
N LYS A 100 -16.53 8.37 -6.90
CA LYS A 100 -16.47 9.80 -6.56
C LYS A 100 -15.45 10.07 -5.45
N ASP A 101 -15.46 9.25 -4.41
CA ASP A 101 -14.54 9.36 -3.27
C ASP A 101 -13.09 9.11 -3.70
N LEU A 102 -12.84 8.10 -4.54
CA LEU A 102 -11.51 7.81 -5.07
C LEU A 102 -10.95 8.93 -5.95
N GLU A 103 -11.79 9.60 -6.76
CA GLU A 103 -11.37 10.75 -7.56
C GLU A 103 -10.96 11.95 -6.68
N ILE A 104 -11.63 12.16 -5.54
CA ILE A 104 -11.23 13.18 -4.56
C ILE A 104 -9.82 12.85 -4.03
N LEU A 105 -9.59 11.60 -3.60
CA LEU A 105 -8.29 11.17 -3.10
C LEU A 105 -7.20 11.24 -4.18
N LYS A 106 -7.52 10.88 -5.42
CA LYS A 106 -6.61 10.98 -6.57
C LYS A 106 -6.17 12.41 -6.86
N SER A 107 -7.03 13.40 -6.57
CA SER A 107 -6.68 14.83 -6.64
C SER A 107 -5.80 15.32 -5.48
N GLY A 108 -5.45 14.44 -4.53
CA GLY A 108 -4.67 14.77 -3.34
C GLY A 108 -5.47 15.42 -2.21
N LYS A 109 -6.81 15.41 -2.29
CA LYS A 109 -7.70 16.02 -1.29
C LYS A 109 -8.33 14.95 -0.42
N THR A 110 -8.67 15.33 0.82
CA THR A 110 -9.44 14.52 1.75
C THR A 110 -10.89 15.00 1.82
N PHE A 111 -11.76 14.17 2.39
CA PHE A 111 -13.18 14.47 2.60
C PHE A 111 -13.70 13.91 3.92
N GLU A 112 -14.82 14.43 4.40
CA GLU A 112 -15.52 13.88 5.56
C GLU A 112 -16.38 12.69 5.13
N LEU A 113 -16.16 11.53 5.76
CA LEU A 113 -16.90 10.32 5.43
C LEU A 113 -18.34 10.38 5.94
N LYS A 114 -19.30 10.33 5.02
CA LYS A 114 -20.73 10.29 5.34
C LYS A 114 -21.26 8.86 5.49
N ASN A 115 -20.87 7.99 4.56
CA ASN A 115 -21.34 6.61 4.54
C ASN A 115 -20.44 5.70 5.38
N GLN A 116 -20.95 5.26 6.54
CA GLN A 116 -20.19 4.41 7.46
C GLN A 116 -19.90 3.01 6.88
N MET A 117 -20.62 2.56 5.85
CA MET A 117 -20.28 1.31 5.15
C MET A 117 -18.90 1.36 4.49
N LEU A 118 -18.41 2.57 4.18
CA LEU A 118 -17.12 2.79 3.52
C LEU A 118 -16.00 3.16 4.52
N ALA A 119 -16.25 3.09 5.84
CA ALA A 119 -15.28 3.49 6.87
C ALA A 119 -13.97 2.68 6.86
N SER A 120 -14.03 1.43 6.43
CA SER A 120 -12.83 0.61 6.27
C SER A 120 -11.88 1.15 5.20
N LEU A 121 -12.42 1.78 4.15
CA LEU A 121 -11.67 2.34 3.02
C LEU A 121 -11.35 3.83 3.21
N PHE A 122 -12.29 4.60 3.76
CA PHE A 122 -12.29 6.06 3.66
C PHE A 122 -12.42 6.81 4.98
N ARG A 123 -12.26 6.15 6.14
CA ARG A 123 -12.13 6.89 7.40
C ARG A 123 -11.00 7.92 7.30
N THR A 124 -11.17 9.07 7.94
CA THR A 124 -10.28 10.22 7.80
C THR A 124 -8.81 9.88 8.02
N SER A 125 -8.51 8.99 8.96
CA SER A 125 -7.14 8.58 9.28
C SER A 125 -6.45 7.77 8.18
N VAL A 126 -7.18 7.14 7.26
CA VAL A 126 -6.64 6.30 6.17
C VAL A 126 -6.46 7.06 4.86
N GLN A 127 -7.21 8.14 4.66
CA GLN A 127 -7.18 8.88 3.39
C GLN A 127 -5.77 9.35 2.99
N PRO A 128 -4.89 9.85 3.90
CA PRO A 128 -3.51 10.20 3.54
C PRO A 128 -2.73 9.02 2.95
N TYR A 129 -2.87 7.84 3.55
CA TYR A 129 -2.26 6.61 3.04
C TYR A 129 -2.80 6.26 1.64
N MET A 130 -4.11 6.33 1.44
CA MET A 130 -4.74 6.04 0.15
C MET A 130 -4.29 7.01 -0.96
N ILE A 131 -4.20 8.31 -0.66
CA ILE A 131 -3.66 9.34 -1.57
C ILE A 131 -2.24 8.96 -2.00
N SER A 132 -1.39 8.56 -1.06
CA SER A 132 -0.01 8.18 -1.37
C SER A 132 0.11 6.87 -2.16
N TRP A 133 -0.88 5.99 -2.10
CA TRP A 133 -0.91 4.73 -2.85
C TRP A 133 -1.47 4.91 -4.26
N ILE A 134 -2.56 5.67 -4.43
CA ILE A 134 -3.24 5.88 -5.73
C ILE A 134 -2.32 6.48 -6.80
N LYS A 135 -1.27 7.21 -6.40
CA LYS A 135 -0.32 7.81 -7.36
C LYS A 135 0.46 6.80 -8.21
N TYR A 136 0.49 5.53 -7.81
CA TYR A 136 1.25 4.48 -8.49
C TYR A 136 0.42 3.81 -9.59
N ASN A 137 0.92 3.90 -10.83
CA ASN A 137 0.37 3.27 -12.03
C ASN A 137 1.19 2.06 -12.46
#